data_AF-A0A9N8D9C9-F1
#
_entry.id   AF-A0A9N8D9C9-F1
#
_cell.length_a   1.000
_cell.length_b   1.000
_cell.length_c   1.000
_cell.angle_alpha   90.00
_cell.angle_beta   90.00
_cell.angle_gamma   90.00
#
_symmetry.space_group_name_H-M   'P 1'
#
loop_
_entity.id
_entity.type
_entity.pdbx_description
1 polymer ?
#
loop_
_entity_poly.entity_id
_entity_poly.type
_entity_poly.pdbx_seq_one_letter_code
_entity_poly.pdbx_strand_id
1 'polypeptide(L)'
;MTLGLWLSPPSAMLPETTQRIRKSVLLLVGLCVGFCIILLVSQKRIGSNLPDENNDPTNVNVRRKLVGKEEDGPLKILYTITSLAEYNTGSRATVKGSDRLQETMIPIISEGVHSMVAMGYQVDVFVVAHYILKPERLQLIRDSLPDGVGLKYWDDAMPLGYNTEKYQESDGTSLIGERFLSLARQHRFVIRDHFLLYDVFVSFEDDMLVTGHHVQHYVKLSEELLRLQKEAPDDLPGNPDDKFYSSSFSGPMTKGQLSRMMPGFIRVEVLLDPTSKKFHTKPTQVPIDLVFDEKTTTTNKNITKIDPRPCCHVAKERSSPKRPENPSSDQVMLWETEVMPLGVRKMPSDVLDWVALLRGPTYDKETKLNTMVGDYWAGVDGYFDKKRRPGGNARNLINNMGGWMATRQQIWQWHTEICPGGFLPPYEAPHYRFDGLDLRDVEWWSGGLHLVTKRHACNLQRIMSLNPDEFHFHLLYHTANNKQSSIKTDRFTRANDLLGQLNTVRKNAQKALEKQKQR
;
A
#
# COMPACT_ATOMS: atom_id res chain seq x y z
N MET A 1 -19.41 -55.88 -42.54
CA MET A 1 -20.73 -56.39 -42.93
C MET A 1 -21.49 -56.75 -41.67
N THR A 2 -22.36 -55.85 -41.23
CA THR A 2 -23.41 -56.09 -40.21
C THR A 2 -24.46 -55.00 -40.40
N LEU A 3 -25.55 -55.34 -41.10
CA LEU A 3 -26.88 -54.73 -40.96
C LEU A 3 -27.38 -55.08 -39.53
N GLY A 4 -28.29 -54.37 -38.87
CA GLY A 4 -29.14 -53.23 -39.17
C GLY A 4 -30.16 -53.07 -38.02
N LEU A 5 -31.02 -52.06 -38.12
CA LEU A 5 -32.27 -51.74 -37.38
C LEU A 5 -32.22 -50.42 -36.62
N TRP A 6 -32.68 -49.37 -37.32
CA TRP A 6 -33.21 -48.13 -36.76
C TRP A 6 -34.73 -48.27 -36.62
N LEU A 7 -35.26 -47.98 -35.44
CA LEU A 7 -36.67 -47.74 -35.18
C LEU A 7 -36.86 -46.22 -34.99
N SER A 8 -37.70 -45.61 -35.82
CA SER A 8 -38.13 -44.22 -35.66
C SER A 8 -39.25 -44.11 -34.62
N PRO A 9 -39.27 -43.10 -33.74
CA PRO A 9 -40.45 -42.77 -32.94
C PRO A 9 -41.38 -41.80 -33.69
N PRO A 10 -42.67 -41.73 -33.29
CA PRO A 10 -43.69 -40.98 -34.00
C PRO A 10 -43.68 -39.48 -33.67
N SER A 11 -44.04 -38.67 -34.66
CA SER A 11 -44.24 -37.22 -34.54
C SER A 11 -45.42 -36.89 -33.64
N ALA A 12 -45.14 -36.36 -32.45
CA ALA A 12 -46.15 -35.78 -31.56
C ALA A 12 -46.52 -34.36 -32.02
N MET A 13 -47.80 -34.14 -32.32
CA MET A 13 -48.39 -32.82 -32.51
C MET A 13 -48.31 -32.02 -31.20
N LEU A 14 -47.68 -30.83 -31.25
CA LEU A 14 -47.65 -29.89 -30.14
C LEU A 14 -49.00 -29.15 -30.00
N PRO A 15 -49.51 -28.96 -28.78
CA PRO A 15 -50.78 -28.27 -28.54
C PRO A 15 -50.68 -26.75 -28.77
N GLU A 16 -51.80 -26.15 -29.19
CA GLU A 16 -52.03 -24.73 -29.51
C GLU A 16 -51.56 -23.72 -28.44
N THR A 17 -51.31 -24.17 -27.22
CA THR A 17 -50.76 -23.37 -26.12
C THR A 17 -49.33 -22.87 -26.40
N THR A 18 -48.54 -23.58 -27.20
CA THR A 18 -47.14 -23.21 -27.51
C THR A 18 -47.03 -22.02 -28.46
N GLN A 19 -48.07 -21.77 -29.28
CA GLN A 19 -48.07 -20.65 -30.23
C GLN A 19 -48.39 -19.30 -29.58
N ARG A 20 -49.17 -19.29 -28.48
CA ARG A 20 -49.48 -18.06 -27.72
C ARG A 20 -48.26 -17.57 -26.93
N ILE A 21 -47.45 -18.47 -26.37
CA ILE A 21 -46.23 -18.12 -25.63
C ILE A 21 -45.18 -17.49 -26.57
N ARG A 22 -45.04 -17.98 -27.80
CA ARG A 22 -44.09 -17.40 -28.77
C ARG A 22 -44.44 -15.96 -29.17
N LYS A 23 -45.74 -15.61 -29.30
CA LYS A 23 -46.15 -14.24 -29.61
C LYS A 23 -45.89 -13.26 -28.46
N SER A 24 -46.12 -13.69 -27.21
CA SER A 24 -45.83 -12.86 -26.03
C SER A 24 -44.34 -12.64 -25.81
N VAL A 25 -43.49 -13.64 -26.07
CA VAL A 25 -42.04 -13.51 -25.95
C VAL A 25 -41.47 -12.57 -27.04
N LEU A 26 -41.98 -12.64 -28.27
CA LEU A 26 -41.57 -11.73 -29.35
C LEU A 26 -41.97 -10.27 -29.07
N LEU A 27 -43.12 -10.03 -28.44
CA LEU A 27 -43.54 -8.69 -28.03
C LEU A 27 -42.66 -8.11 -26.92
N LEU A 28 -42.27 -8.95 -25.95
CA LEU A 28 -41.41 -8.56 -24.84
C LEU A 28 -39.98 -8.23 -25.32
N VAL A 29 -39.43 -9.04 -26.24
CA VAL A 29 -38.12 -8.79 -26.86
C VAL A 29 -38.15 -7.52 -27.70
N GLY A 30 -39.23 -7.26 -28.45
CA GLY A 30 -39.41 -6.02 -29.20
C GLY A 30 -39.43 -4.76 -28.32
N LEU A 31 -40.13 -4.83 -27.17
CA LEU A 31 -40.17 -3.74 -26.20
C LEU A 31 -38.82 -3.48 -25.53
N CYS A 32 -38.08 -4.53 -25.16
CA CYS A 32 -36.73 -4.38 -24.60
C CYS A 32 -35.74 -3.78 -25.60
N VAL A 33 -35.78 -4.20 -26.86
CA VAL A 33 -34.91 -3.64 -27.92
C VAL A 33 -35.25 -2.18 -28.19
N GLY A 34 -36.54 -1.82 -28.24
CA GLY A 34 -36.98 -0.44 -28.39
C GLY A 34 -36.51 0.47 -27.24
N PHE A 35 -36.59 -0.02 -26.00
CA PHE A 35 -36.14 0.73 -24.81
C PHE A 35 -34.62 0.94 -24.79
N CYS A 36 -33.84 -0.07 -25.20
CA CYS A 36 -32.38 0.05 -25.33
C CYS A 36 -31.97 1.06 -26.42
N ILE A 37 -32.68 1.10 -27.55
CA ILE A 37 -32.40 2.06 -28.62
C ILE A 37 -32.71 3.50 -28.17
N ILE A 38 -33.81 3.72 -27.44
CA ILE A 38 -34.16 5.04 -26.91
C ILE A 38 -33.11 5.52 -25.89
N LEU A 39 -32.61 4.64 -25.03
CA LEU A 39 -31.52 4.96 -24.09
C LEU A 39 -30.21 5.32 -24.82
N LEU A 40 -29.85 4.59 -25.88
CA LEU A 40 -28.65 4.86 -26.67
C LEU A 40 -28.73 6.18 -27.46
N VAL A 41 -29.92 6.54 -27.96
CA VAL A 41 -30.14 7.81 -28.66
C VAL A 41 -30.16 8.99 -27.67
N SER A 42 -30.66 8.78 -26.45
CA SER A 42 -30.66 9.82 -25.41
C SER A 42 -29.25 10.13 -24.87
N GLN A 43 -28.40 9.12 -24.73
CA GLN A 43 -27.00 9.32 -24.31
C GLN A 43 -26.16 10.08 -25.35
N LYS A 44 -26.51 10.02 -26.64
CA LYS A 44 -25.75 10.71 -27.70
C LYS A 44 -26.01 12.22 -27.77
N ARG A 45 -27.00 12.76 -27.05
CA ARG A 45 -27.34 14.19 -27.05
C ARG A 45 -26.77 15.02 -25.90
N ILE A 46 -26.05 14.40 -24.95
CA ILE A 46 -25.53 15.09 -23.75
C ILE A 46 -24.02 15.41 -23.85
N GLY A 47 -23.38 15.17 -25.00
CA GLY A 47 -21.93 15.34 -25.16
C GLY A 47 -21.52 16.45 -26.12
N SER A 48 -21.68 17.72 -25.74
CA SER A 48 -20.86 18.83 -26.27
C SER A 48 -21.17 20.13 -25.50
N ASN A 49 -20.36 20.43 -24.50
CA ASN A 49 -20.04 21.76 -23.93
C ASN A 49 -19.67 21.59 -22.45
N LEU A 50 -18.41 21.22 -22.19
CA LEU A 50 -17.78 21.44 -20.89
C LEU A 50 -16.63 22.43 -21.11
N PRO A 51 -16.56 23.52 -20.33
CA PRO A 51 -15.49 24.49 -20.44
C PRO A 51 -14.16 23.92 -19.93
N ASP A 52 -13.07 24.40 -20.53
CA ASP A 52 -11.69 24.13 -20.14
C ASP A 52 -11.42 24.64 -18.71
N GLU A 53 -11.37 23.74 -17.73
CA GLU A 53 -10.93 24.02 -16.36
C GLU A 53 -9.46 23.57 -16.21
N ASN A 54 -8.54 24.53 -16.32
CA ASN A 54 -7.14 24.33 -15.98
C ASN A 54 -6.77 25.10 -14.69
N ASN A 55 -6.08 24.38 -13.80
CA ASN A 55 -5.06 24.84 -12.84
C ASN A 55 -5.48 25.49 -11.52
N ASP A 56 -6.16 24.74 -10.65
CA ASP A 56 -5.91 24.86 -9.20
C ASP A 56 -5.78 23.47 -8.54
N PRO A 57 -4.57 23.04 -8.15
CA PRO A 57 -4.34 21.77 -7.47
C PRO A 57 -4.85 21.72 -6.02
N THR A 58 -5.40 22.82 -5.47
CA THR A 58 -5.92 22.86 -4.10
C THR A 58 -7.43 22.55 -3.98
N ASN A 59 -8.14 22.37 -5.10
CA ASN A 59 -9.59 22.19 -5.07
C ASN A 59 -10.00 20.72 -4.86
N VAL A 60 -9.87 20.26 -3.61
CA VAL A 60 -10.21 18.90 -3.12
C VAL A 60 -11.70 18.53 -3.32
N ASN A 61 -12.56 19.48 -3.69
CA ASN A 61 -14.00 19.24 -3.83
C ASN A 61 -14.43 18.62 -5.17
N VAL A 62 -13.58 18.53 -6.20
CA VAL A 62 -14.02 18.18 -7.57
C VAL A 62 -13.95 16.67 -7.91
N ARG A 63 -13.48 15.78 -7.03
CA ARG A 63 -13.33 14.32 -7.35
C ARG A 63 -14.12 13.31 -6.51
N ARG A 64 -15.18 13.73 -5.80
CA ARG A 64 -15.94 12.86 -4.87
C ARG A 64 -16.92 11.83 -5.50
N LYS A 65 -16.94 11.63 -6.83
CA LYS A 65 -17.98 10.80 -7.47
C LYS A 65 -17.75 9.28 -7.46
N LEU A 66 -16.63 8.78 -6.95
CA LEU A 66 -16.27 7.35 -7.08
C LEU A 66 -16.58 6.46 -5.86
N VAL A 67 -17.01 7.04 -4.73
CA VAL A 67 -17.29 6.29 -3.48
C VAL A 67 -18.78 5.93 -3.32
N GLY A 68 -19.65 6.31 -4.25
CA GLY A 68 -21.09 5.97 -4.17
C GLY A 68 -21.82 6.60 -2.97
N LYS A 69 -21.20 7.58 -2.30
CA LYS A 69 -21.83 8.43 -1.29
C LYS A 69 -22.02 9.83 -1.87
N GLU A 70 -23.27 10.22 -2.03
CA GLU A 70 -23.70 11.63 -2.14
C GLU A 70 -23.67 12.35 -0.77
N GLU A 71 -23.16 11.73 0.29
CA GLU A 71 -23.01 12.41 1.58
C GLU A 71 -21.86 13.41 1.50
N ASP A 72 -22.20 14.70 1.50
CA ASP A 72 -21.32 15.88 1.43
C ASP A 72 -20.27 16.02 2.56
N GLY A 73 -20.08 14.99 3.39
CA GLY A 73 -19.21 15.02 4.56
C GLY A 73 -17.70 14.90 4.24
N PRO A 74 -16.84 15.33 5.18
CA PRO A 74 -15.40 15.06 5.12
C PRO A 74 -15.13 13.55 5.22
N LEU A 75 -14.05 13.08 4.58
CA LEU A 75 -13.59 11.70 4.72
C LEU A 75 -13.24 11.40 6.18
N LYS A 76 -13.73 10.27 6.67
CA LYS A 76 -13.50 9.78 8.03
C LYS A 76 -12.30 8.84 8.08
N ILE A 77 -11.35 9.16 8.95
CA ILE A 77 -10.12 8.40 9.16
C ILE A 77 -10.16 7.74 10.54
N LEU A 78 -9.90 6.43 10.58
CA LEU A 78 -9.52 5.75 11.81
C LEU A 78 -8.00 5.62 11.86
N TYR A 79 -7.35 6.40 12.72
CA TYR A 79 -5.91 6.32 12.94
C TYR A 79 -5.61 5.43 14.14
N THR A 80 -5.19 4.20 13.87
CA THR A 80 -4.81 3.21 14.88
C THR A 80 -3.29 3.21 15.09
N ILE A 81 -2.87 3.29 16.35
CA ILE A 81 -1.46 3.19 16.74
C ILE A 81 -1.27 2.00 17.68
N THR A 82 -0.21 1.22 17.49
CA THR A 82 0.20 0.19 18.45
C THR A 82 1.45 0.57 19.23
N SER A 83 1.41 0.38 20.56
CA SER A 83 2.57 0.60 21.44
C SER A 83 2.89 -0.64 22.27
N LEU A 84 4.10 -1.17 22.09
CA LEU A 84 4.57 -2.39 22.78
C LEU A 84 5.04 -2.15 24.21
N ALA A 85 5.44 -0.91 24.54
CA ALA A 85 6.01 -0.60 25.85
C ALA A 85 5.72 0.84 26.24
N GLU A 86 5.35 1.05 27.50
CA GLU A 86 5.17 2.39 28.06
C GLU A 86 6.51 3.09 28.28
N TYR A 87 7.50 2.30 28.71
CA TYR A 87 8.87 2.74 28.97
C TYR A 87 9.84 1.96 28.12
N ASN A 88 10.87 2.62 27.63
CA ASN A 88 11.90 1.97 26.84
C ASN A 88 12.67 0.95 27.69
N THR A 89 12.95 -0.23 27.12
CA THR A 89 13.63 -1.33 27.84
C THR A 89 15.16 -1.19 27.87
N GLY A 90 15.71 -0.22 27.12
CA GLY A 90 17.15 -0.12 26.87
C GLY A 90 17.61 -0.91 25.65
N SER A 91 16.72 -1.69 25.03
CA SER A 91 17.03 -2.39 23.78
C SER A 91 17.19 -1.42 22.61
N ARG A 92 17.90 -1.83 21.56
CA ARG A 92 18.11 -1.04 20.32
C ARG A 92 18.67 0.37 20.58
N ALA A 93 19.60 0.48 21.54
CA ALA A 93 20.22 1.74 21.96
C ALA A 93 19.26 2.82 22.50
N THR A 94 18.07 2.41 22.96
CA THR A 94 17.17 3.31 23.71
C THR A 94 17.68 3.50 25.15
N VAL A 95 17.21 4.55 25.82
CA VAL A 95 17.52 4.78 27.24
C VAL A 95 16.54 3.98 28.10
N LYS A 96 17.04 3.04 28.89
CA LYS A 96 16.19 2.21 29.76
C LYS A 96 15.40 3.09 30.73
N GLY A 97 14.10 2.88 30.81
CA GLY A 97 13.18 3.61 31.68
C GLY A 97 12.72 4.95 31.13
N SER A 98 13.19 5.40 29.96
CA SER A 98 12.68 6.65 29.37
C SER A 98 11.22 6.48 28.92
N ASP A 99 10.47 7.57 29.01
CA ASP A 99 9.03 7.58 28.82
C ASP A 99 8.68 7.53 27.33
N ARG A 100 8.46 6.32 26.79
CA ARG A 100 8.18 6.13 25.36
C ARG A 100 6.88 6.79 24.95
N LEU A 101 5.87 6.79 25.84
CA LEU A 101 4.59 7.43 25.57
C LEU A 101 4.77 8.92 25.28
N GLN A 102 5.45 9.65 26.17
CA GLN A 102 5.64 11.10 26.02
C GLN A 102 6.73 11.46 24.99
N GLU A 103 7.83 10.72 24.93
CA GLU A 103 8.97 11.06 24.08
C GLU A 103 8.73 10.68 22.60
N THR A 104 8.01 9.58 22.37
CA THR A 104 7.86 8.97 21.04
C THR A 104 6.42 9.04 20.55
N MET A 105 5.48 8.42 21.26
CA MET A 105 4.12 8.19 20.75
C MET A 105 3.30 9.49 20.65
N ILE A 106 3.18 10.26 21.73
CA ILE A 106 2.37 11.49 21.77
C ILE A 106 2.79 12.49 20.70
N PRO A 107 4.09 12.82 20.51
CA PRO A 107 4.52 13.76 19.48
C PRO A 107 4.11 13.34 18.08
N ILE A 108 4.17 12.04 17.77
CA ILE A 108 3.79 11.51 16.46
C ILE A 108 2.28 11.57 16.23
N ILE A 109 1.51 11.10 17.21
CA ILE A 109 0.05 11.13 17.13
C ILE A 109 -0.41 12.59 16.99
N SER A 110 0.12 13.48 17.83
CA SER A 110 -0.24 14.90 17.81
C SER A 110 0.09 15.52 16.46
N GLU A 111 1.31 15.37 15.94
CA GLU A 111 1.71 15.93 14.64
C GLU A 111 0.84 15.38 13.49
N GLY A 112 0.68 14.06 13.44
CA GLY A 112 -0.10 13.39 12.39
C GLY A 112 -1.56 13.81 12.38
N VAL A 113 -2.22 13.81 13.54
CA VAL A 113 -3.64 14.16 13.67
C VAL A 113 -3.87 15.64 13.38
N HIS A 114 -3.04 16.55 13.87
CA HIS A 114 -3.16 17.98 13.55
C HIS A 114 -3.04 18.21 12.04
N SER A 115 -2.07 17.54 11.39
CA SER A 115 -1.90 17.63 9.94
C SER A 115 -3.13 17.09 9.19
N MET A 116 -3.72 15.96 9.61
CA MET A 116 -4.91 15.40 8.98
C MET A 116 -6.15 16.30 9.16
N VAL A 117 -6.38 16.82 10.38
CA VAL A 117 -7.50 17.73 10.66
C VAL A 117 -7.37 19.03 9.89
N ALA A 118 -6.15 19.59 9.78
CA ALA A 118 -5.88 20.79 8.99
C ALA A 118 -6.17 20.63 7.49
N MET A 119 -6.14 19.38 6.99
CA MET A 119 -6.52 19.04 5.61
C MET A 119 -8.02 18.73 5.46
N GLY A 120 -8.82 18.97 6.50
CA GLY A 120 -10.27 18.82 6.47
C GLY A 120 -10.77 17.39 6.69
N TYR A 121 -9.93 16.48 7.18
CA TYR A 121 -10.36 15.12 7.53
C TYR A 121 -11.05 15.08 8.90
N GLN A 122 -12.07 14.23 9.04
CA GLN A 122 -12.58 13.83 10.35
C GLN A 122 -11.72 12.66 10.85
N VAL A 123 -11.07 12.81 11.99
CA VAL A 123 -10.10 11.83 12.49
C VAL A 123 -10.54 11.33 13.86
N ASP A 124 -10.54 10.01 14.05
CA ASP A 124 -10.60 9.37 15.36
C ASP A 124 -9.33 8.54 15.58
N VAL A 125 -8.79 8.60 16.80
CA VAL A 125 -7.58 7.88 17.21
C VAL A 125 -7.97 6.64 17.99
N PHE A 126 -7.33 5.51 17.67
CA PHE A 126 -7.46 4.27 18.43
C PHE A 126 -6.08 3.78 18.89
N VAL A 127 -5.86 3.73 20.21
CA VAL A 127 -4.59 3.26 20.77
C VAL A 127 -4.69 1.79 21.17
N VAL A 128 -3.83 0.95 20.62
CA VAL A 128 -3.68 -0.44 21.05
C VAL A 128 -2.38 -0.56 21.85
N ALA A 129 -2.50 -0.75 23.16
CA ALA A 129 -1.36 -0.81 24.06
C ALA A 129 -1.21 -2.22 24.66
N HIS A 130 0.03 -2.70 24.75
CA HIS A 130 0.33 -3.90 25.52
C HIS A 130 0.16 -3.66 27.02
N TYR A 131 0.48 -2.48 27.51
CA TYR A 131 0.40 -2.12 28.93
C TYR A 131 -0.94 -1.44 29.25
N ILE A 132 -1.32 -1.47 30.53
CA ILE A 132 -2.51 -0.77 31.04
C ILE A 132 -2.28 0.75 30.95
N LEU A 133 -3.20 1.46 30.29
CA LEU A 133 -3.17 2.91 30.16
C LEU A 133 -3.87 3.55 31.36
N LYS A 134 -3.08 4.00 32.33
CA LYS A 134 -3.64 4.71 33.49
C LYS A 134 -4.37 6.00 33.08
N PRO A 135 -5.38 6.46 33.84
CA PRO A 135 -6.17 7.64 33.48
C PRO A 135 -5.34 8.89 33.19
N GLU A 136 -4.29 9.15 33.96
CA GLU A 136 -3.38 10.28 33.75
C GLU A 136 -2.62 10.18 32.42
N ARG A 137 -2.30 8.97 31.97
CA ARG A 137 -1.60 8.72 30.70
C ARG A 137 -2.54 8.90 29.52
N LEU A 138 -3.78 8.44 29.66
CA LEU A 138 -4.83 8.68 28.67
C LEU A 138 -5.12 10.17 28.52
N GLN A 139 -5.12 10.92 29.63
CA GLN A 139 -5.30 12.37 29.61
C GLN A 139 -4.19 13.07 28.83
N LEU A 140 -2.92 12.68 29.00
CA LEU A 140 -1.82 13.22 28.20
C LEU A 140 -2.02 13.01 26.69
N ILE A 141 -2.54 11.84 26.28
CA ILE A 141 -2.88 11.60 24.88
C ILE A 141 -4.01 12.53 24.46
N ARG A 142 -5.10 12.60 25.24
CA ARG A 142 -6.26 13.45 24.96
C ARG A 142 -5.89 14.92 24.81
N ASP A 143 -5.07 15.46 25.71
CA ASP A 143 -4.62 16.85 25.73
C ASP A 143 -3.76 17.21 24.52
N SER A 144 -3.14 16.20 23.88
CA SER A 144 -2.32 16.38 22.69
C SER A 144 -3.10 16.36 21.36
N LEU A 145 -4.41 16.08 21.40
CA LEU A 145 -5.28 15.97 20.23
C LEU A 145 -6.12 17.25 20.05
N PRO A 146 -6.41 17.65 18.79
CA PRO A 146 -7.36 18.72 18.52
C PRO A 146 -8.76 18.44 19.08
N ASP A 147 -9.53 19.51 19.28
CA ASP A 147 -10.95 19.41 19.62
C ASP A 147 -11.74 18.65 18.54
N GLY A 148 -12.73 17.86 18.97
CA GLY A 148 -13.58 17.08 18.08
C GLY A 148 -12.99 15.76 17.58
N VAL A 149 -11.68 15.52 17.73
CA VAL A 149 -11.06 14.22 17.45
C VAL A 149 -11.49 13.22 18.52
N GLY A 150 -12.04 12.06 18.15
CA GLY A 150 -12.35 10.97 19.09
C GLY A 150 -11.10 10.23 19.55
N LEU A 151 -11.12 9.71 20.78
CA LEU A 151 -10.07 8.85 21.32
C LEU A 151 -10.69 7.58 21.90
N LYS A 152 -10.27 6.43 21.38
CA LYS A 152 -10.56 5.10 21.92
C LYS A 152 -9.26 4.37 22.18
N TYR A 153 -9.32 3.35 23.02
CA TYR A 153 -8.15 2.52 23.30
C TYR A 153 -8.54 1.08 23.63
N TRP A 154 -7.56 0.21 23.45
CA TRP A 154 -7.53 -1.16 23.93
C TRP A 154 -6.16 -1.36 24.58
N ASP A 155 -6.14 -1.35 25.90
CA ASP A 155 -4.95 -1.64 26.70
C ASP A 155 -4.96 -3.10 27.17
N ASP A 156 -3.82 -3.57 27.69
CA ASP A 156 -3.60 -5.02 27.95
C ASP A 156 -3.94 -5.89 26.72
N ALA A 157 -3.69 -5.36 25.53
CA ALA A 157 -4.16 -5.92 24.26
C ALA A 157 -3.30 -7.08 23.74
N MET A 158 -2.41 -7.61 24.57
CA MET A 158 -1.43 -8.60 24.17
C MET A 158 -2.13 -9.90 23.76
N PRO A 159 -1.97 -10.38 22.51
CA PRO A 159 -2.58 -11.63 22.13
C PRO A 159 -1.96 -12.80 22.89
N LEU A 160 -2.83 -13.69 23.36
CA LEU A 160 -2.47 -14.96 23.96
C LEU A 160 -2.46 -16.05 22.87
N GLY A 161 -1.41 -16.86 22.85
CA GLY A 161 -1.34 -17.99 21.93
C GLY A 161 -0.31 -19.03 22.34
N TYR A 162 -0.36 -20.19 21.70
CA TYR A 162 0.58 -21.29 21.95
C TYR A 162 2.00 -20.94 21.52
N ASN A 163 2.99 -21.48 22.25
CA ASN A 163 4.37 -21.34 21.81
C ASN A 163 4.61 -22.29 20.65
N THR A 164 4.49 -21.78 19.42
CA THR A 164 4.57 -22.61 18.22
C THR A 164 5.95 -23.27 18.00
N GLU A 165 6.99 -22.95 18.78
CA GLU A 165 8.27 -23.71 18.80
C GLU A 165 8.16 -25.01 19.56
N LYS A 166 7.38 -24.97 20.64
CA LYS A 166 7.24 -26.06 21.61
C LYS A 166 5.90 -26.77 21.45
N TYR A 167 4.98 -26.20 20.68
CA TYR A 167 3.64 -26.71 20.52
C TYR A 167 3.69 -28.08 19.83
N GLN A 168 3.22 -29.09 20.55
CA GLN A 168 2.87 -30.38 19.97
C GLN A 168 1.40 -30.64 20.27
N GLU A 169 0.60 -30.84 19.23
CA GLU A 169 -0.85 -31.05 19.35
C GLU A 169 -1.19 -32.23 20.28
N SER A 170 -0.29 -33.21 20.38
CA SER A 170 -0.45 -34.43 21.17
C SER A 170 0.09 -34.35 22.61
N ASP A 171 0.80 -33.29 23.01
CA ASP A 171 1.52 -33.30 24.29
C ASP A 171 0.67 -32.89 25.50
N GLY A 172 -0.44 -32.17 25.30
CA GLY A 172 -1.27 -31.63 26.38
C GLY A 172 -0.53 -30.70 27.37
N THR A 173 0.74 -30.36 27.10
CA THR A 173 1.63 -29.56 27.98
C THR A 173 1.95 -28.19 27.38
N SER A 174 1.54 -27.96 26.14
CA SER A 174 1.66 -26.68 25.45
C SER A 174 0.95 -25.55 26.20
N LEU A 175 1.73 -24.66 26.82
CA LEU A 175 1.21 -23.49 27.55
C LEU A 175 0.85 -22.34 26.60
N ILE A 176 -0.28 -21.69 26.90
CA ILE A 176 -0.68 -20.42 26.29
C ILE A 176 0.08 -19.29 27.00
N GLY A 177 0.56 -18.32 26.23
CA GLY A 177 1.21 -17.14 26.77
C GLY A 177 1.20 -15.98 25.79
N GLU A 178 1.71 -14.84 26.25
CA GLU A 178 1.77 -13.59 25.49
C GLU A 178 2.61 -13.71 24.21
N ARG A 179 2.09 -13.11 23.13
CA ARG A 179 2.73 -13.05 21.81
C ARG A 179 3.10 -11.62 21.45
N PHE A 180 4.16 -11.12 22.11
CA PHE A 180 4.71 -9.77 21.93
C PHE A 180 4.86 -9.34 20.47
N LEU A 181 5.39 -10.24 19.63
CA LEU A 181 5.66 -9.94 18.23
C LEU A 181 4.39 -9.85 17.37
N SER A 182 3.20 -10.06 17.94
CA SER A 182 1.93 -10.09 17.23
C SER A 182 0.93 -9.04 17.72
N LEU A 183 1.35 -8.07 18.56
CA LEU A 183 0.46 -6.99 19.01
C LEU A 183 -0.19 -6.24 17.83
N ALA A 184 0.57 -5.97 16.76
CA ALA A 184 0.04 -5.28 15.59
C ALA A 184 -1.01 -6.06 14.78
N ARG A 185 -1.21 -7.35 15.07
CA ARG A 185 -2.37 -8.12 14.56
C ARG A 185 -3.68 -7.49 15.03
N GLN A 186 -3.69 -6.90 16.23
CA GLN A 186 -4.87 -6.28 16.83
C GLN A 186 -5.41 -5.08 16.04
N HIS A 187 -4.58 -4.44 15.20
CA HIS A 187 -5.05 -3.47 14.20
C HIS A 187 -6.25 -3.99 13.42
N ARG A 188 -6.24 -5.27 13.04
CA ARG A 188 -7.27 -5.87 12.19
C ARG A 188 -8.57 -6.15 12.94
N PHE A 189 -8.49 -6.45 14.23
CA PHE A 189 -9.68 -6.60 15.08
C PHE A 189 -10.37 -5.25 15.30
N VAL A 190 -9.59 -4.22 15.61
CA VAL A 190 -10.10 -2.84 15.71
C VAL A 190 -10.82 -2.43 14.42
N ILE A 191 -10.20 -2.71 13.27
CA ILE A 191 -10.75 -2.35 11.96
C ILE A 191 -11.99 -3.17 11.61
N ARG A 192 -12.00 -4.48 11.90
CA ARG A 192 -13.21 -5.31 11.72
C ARG A 192 -14.40 -4.69 12.44
N ASP A 193 -14.21 -4.29 13.69
CA ASP A 193 -15.29 -3.78 14.55
C ASP A 193 -15.75 -2.36 14.16
N HIS A 194 -14.91 -1.63 13.41
CA HIS A 194 -15.17 -0.25 12.98
C HIS A 194 -15.32 -0.11 11.47
N PHE A 195 -15.36 -1.22 10.72
CA PHE A 195 -15.16 -1.24 9.27
C PHE A 195 -16.14 -0.35 8.51
N LEU A 196 -17.39 -0.31 8.95
CA LEU A 196 -18.46 0.45 8.29
C LEU A 196 -18.48 1.94 8.66
N LEU A 197 -17.74 2.35 9.70
CA LEU A 197 -17.81 3.70 10.26
C LEU A 197 -16.86 4.70 9.60
N TYR A 198 -15.80 4.20 8.96
CA TYR A 198 -14.71 5.01 8.41
C TYR A 198 -14.48 4.73 6.92
N ASP A 199 -13.83 5.69 6.24
CA ASP A 199 -13.54 5.61 4.81
C ASP A 199 -12.08 5.19 4.56
N VAL A 200 -11.17 5.63 5.43
CA VAL A 200 -9.74 5.36 5.35
C VAL A 200 -9.23 4.86 6.71
N PHE A 201 -8.37 3.85 6.67
CA PHE A 201 -7.74 3.26 7.85
C PHE A 201 -6.24 3.48 7.77
N VAL A 202 -5.68 4.06 8.84
CA VAL A 202 -4.26 4.35 8.99
C VAL A 202 -3.80 3.54 10.21
N SER A 203 -2.91 2.56 10.04
CA SER A 203 -2.53 1.64 11.12
C SER A 203 -1.02 1.45 11.18
N PHE A 204 -0.37 2.05 12.17
CA PHE A 204 1.10 2.13 12.25
C PHE A 204 1.63 1.92 13.67
N GLU A 205 2.92 1.60 13.76
CA GLU A 205 3.68 1.59 15.01
C GLU A 205 3.78 3.00 15.61
N ASP A 206 3.98 3.06 16.92
CA ASP A 206 4.05 4.30 17.71
C ASP A 206 5.29 5.17 17.47
N ASP A 207 6.22 4.75 16.60
CA ASP A 207 7.38 5.52 16.16
C ASP A 207 7.36 5.94 14.68
N MET A 208 6.21 5.78 13.99
CA MET A 208 6.03 6.12 12.57
C MET A 208 5.17 7.38 12.38
N LEU A 209 5.77 8.46 11.87
CA LEU A 209 5.05 9.69 11.56
C LEU A 209 4.26 9.58 10.25
N VAL A 210 2.93 9.69 10.36
CA VAL A 210 1.98 9.74 9.23
C VAL A 210 1.22 11.05 9.27
N THR A 211 1.27 11.84 8.20
CA THR A 211 0.66 13.18 8.10
C THR A 211 -0.55 13.14 7.18
N GLY A 212 -1.31 14.24 7.13
CA GLY A 212 -2.43 14.39 6.20
C GLY A 212 -2.01 14.27 4.74
N HIS A 213 -0.80 14.71 4.39
CA HIS A 213 -0.25 14.59 3.03
C HIS A 213 -0.07 13.13 2.60
N HIS A 214 0.41 12.27 3.52
CA HIS A 214 0.50 10.84 3.24
C HIS A 214 -0.88 10.23 2.97
N VAL A 215 -1.90 10.63 3.72
CA VAL A 215 -3.28 10.16 3.52
C VAL A 215 -3.83 10.65 2.18
N GLN A 216 -3.72 11.93 1.89
CA GLN A 216 -4.19 12.51 0.63
C GLN A 216 -3.55 11.83 -0.57
N HIS A 217 -2.22 11.67 -0.54
CA HIS A 217 -1.47 10.99 -1.60
C HIS A 217 -1.91 9.54 -1.76
N TYR A 218 -2.02 8.80 -0.67
CA TYR A 218 -2.46 7.40 -0.68
C TYR A 218 -3.87 7.25 -1.28
N VAL A 219 -4.81 8.11 -0.89
CA VAL A 219 -6.18 8.10 -1.42
C VAL A 219 -6.17 8.42 -2.92
N LYS A 220 -5.48 9.50 -3.34
CA LYS A 220 -5.35 9.90 -4.74
C LYS A 220 -4.86 8.74 -5.62
N LEU A 221 -3.79 8.07 -5.21
CA LEU A 221 -3.23 6.95 -5.97
C LEU A 221 -4.14 5.71 -5.93
N SER A 222 -4.83 5.47 -4.82
CA SER A 222 -5.78 4.36 -4.72
C SER A 222 -7.00 4.55 -5.62
N GLU A 223 -7.53 5.77 -5.72
CA GLU A 223 -8.63 6.11 -6.63
C GLU A 223 -8.21 5.93 -8.09
N GLU A 224 -6.99 6.34 -8.44
CA GLU A 224 -6.47 6.17 -9.78
C GLU A 224 -6.27 4.68 -10.13
N LEU A 225 -5.72 3.88 -9.22
CA LEU A 225 -5.63 2.43 -9.39
C LEU A 225 -7.00 1.79 -9.60
N LEU A 226 -8.01 2.23 -8.84
CA LEU A 226 -9.38 1.74 -9.00
C LEU A 226 -9.98 2.15 -10.36
N ARG A 227 -9.75 3.38 -10.82
CA ARG A 227 -10.19 3.84 -12.14
C ARG A 227 -9.58 2.96 -13.24
N LEU A 228 -8.26 2.77 -13.20
CA LEU A 228 -7.56 1.89 -14.13
C LEU A 228 -8.10 0.46 -14.06
N GLN A 229 -8.38 -0.06 -12.86
CA GLN A 229 -8.91 -1.40 -12.69
C GLN A 229 -10.29 -1.57 -13.35
N LYS A 230 -11.16 -0.57 -13.26
CA LYS A 230 -12.49 -0.59 -13.87
C LYS A 230 -12.43 -0.58 -15.41
N GLU A 231 -11.43 0.10 -15.98
CA GLU A 231 -11.23 0.22 -17.43
C GLU A 231 -10.45 -0.94 -18.05
N ALA A 232 -9.68 -1.65 -17.23
CA ALA A 232 -8.84 -2.76 -17.67
C ALA A 232 -9.66 -3.99 -18.10
N PRO A 233 -9.19 -4.76 -19.10
CA PRO A 233 -9.76 -6.05 -19.44
C PRO A 233 -9.43 -7.12 -18.38
N ASP A 234 -10.21 -8.20 -18.34
CA ASP A 234 -9.91 -9.33 -17.44
C ASP A 234 -8.64 -10.08 -17.90
N ASP A 235 -8.47 -10.22 -19.22
CA ASP A 235 -7.30 -10.83 -19.86
C ASP A 235 -6.77 -9.97 -21.00
N LEU A 236 -5.46 -10.02 -21.24
CA LEU A 236 -4.84 -9.31 -22.37
C LEU A 236 -5.07 -10.06 -23.69
N PRO A 237 -5.28 -9.34 -24.82
CA PRO A 237 -5.48 -9.97 -26.11
C PRO A 237 -4.26 -10.80 -26.52
N GLY A 238 -4.50 -11.94 -27.18
CA GLY A 238 -3.45 -12.79 -27.75
C GLY A 238 -2.90 -13.88 -26.82
N ASN A 239 -3.49 -14.10 -25.64
CA ASN A 239 -3.07 -15.11 -24.65
C ASN A 239 -1.55 -15.11 -24.39
N PRO A 240 -1.00 -13.99 -23.90
CA PRO A 240 0.44 -13.87 -23.66
C PRO A 240 0.95 -14.93 -22.68
N ASP A 241 2.18 -15.38 -22.91
CA ASP A 241 2.86 -16.35 -22.04
C ASP A 241 3.42 -15.70 -20.75
N ASP A 242 3.93 -16.52 -19.84
CA ASP A 242 4.55 -16.09 -18.58
C ASP A 242 5.68 -15.08 -18.80
N LYS A 243 6.41 -15.24 -19.91
CA LYS A 243 7.54 -14.37 -20.25
C LYS A 243 7.05 -12.98 -20.61
N PHE A 244 5.95 -12.85 -21.32
CA PHE A 244 5.32 -11.56 -21.60
C PHE A 244 4.89 -10.86 -20.31
N TYR A 245 4.14 -11.51 -19.42
CA TYR A 245 3.66 -10.89 -18.18
C TYR A 245 4.81 -10.44 -17.27
N SER A 246 5.87 -11.25 -17.17
CA SER A 246 7.02 -10.95 -16.31
C SER A 246 7.96 -9.88 -16.87
N SER A 247 8.04 -9.73 -18.20
CA SER A 247 8.95 -8.78 -18.86
C SER A 247 8.27 -7.53 -19.39
N SER A 248 6.94 -7.49 -19.47
CA SER A 248 6.19 -6.31 -19.89
C SER A 248 6.19 -5.27 -18.79
N PHE A 249 6.93 -4.19 -18.98
CA PHE A 249 7.07 -3.06 -18.04
C PHE A 249 6.34 -1.79 -18.52
N SER A 250 5.51 -1.90 -19.56
CA SER A 250 4.65 -0.83 -20.07
C SER A 250 3.40 -1.40 -20.75
N GLY A 251 2.45 -0.55 -21.11
CA GLY A 251 1.26 -0.94 -21.88
C GLY A 251 0.05 -1.35 -21.01
N PRO A 252 -1.00 -1.90 -21.66
CA PRO A 252 -2.23 -2.29 -20.98
C PRO A 252 -1.99 -3.29 -19.84
N MET A 253 -2.84 -3.24 -18.83
CA MET A 253 -2.82 -4.14 -17.68
C MET A 253 -4.17 -4.80 -17.52
N THR A 254 -4.21 -5.99 -16.95
CA THR A 254 -5.46 -6.66 -16.59
C THR A 254 -6.02 -6.13 -15.27
N LYS A 255 -7.31 -6.39 -15.02
CA LYS A 255 -7.92 -6.13 -13.70
C LYS A 255 -7.18 -6.86 -12.58
N GLY A 256 -6.72 -8.09 -12.84
CA GLY A 256 -5.99 -8.91 -11.88
C GLY A 256 -4.59 -8.38 -11.54
N GLN A 257 -3.91 -7.74 -12.49
CA GLN A 257 -2.63 -7.07 -12.22
C GLN A 257 -2.85 -5.82 -11.36
N LEU A 258 -3.84 -5.00 -11.72
CA LEU A 258 -4.14 -3.76 -11.00
C LEU A 258 -4.70 -4.01 -9.59
N SER A 259 -5.46 -5.09 -9.39
CA SER A 259 -5.96 -5.49 -8.07
C SER A 259 -4.82 -5.85 -7.09
N ARG A 260 -3.67 -6.28 -7.61
CA ARG A 260 -2.48 -6.58 -6.82
C ARG A 260 -1.63 -5.36 -6.54
N MET A 261 -1.99 -4.16 -7.00
CA MET A 261 -1.20 -2.96 -6.78
C MET A 261 -1.79 -2.14 -5.62
N MET A 262 -0.91 -1.59 -4.78
CA MET A 262 -1.28 -0.62 -3.76
C MET A 262 -0.22 0.47 -3.66
N PRO A 263 -0.59 1.71 -3.29
CA PRO A 263 0.41 2.72 -2.94
C PRO A 263 1.27 2.21 -1.77
N GLY A 264 2.58 2.37 -1.90
CA GLY A 264 3.53 1.90 -0.90
C GLY A 264 4.22 3.04 -0.17
N PHE A 265 4.76 2.73 1.00
CA PHE A 265 5.65 3.62 1.73
C PHE A 265 7.04 3.02 1.92
N ILE A 266 8.01 3.90 2.18
CA ILE A 266 9.39 3.62 2.53
C ILE A 266 9.68 4.27 3.88
N ARG A 267 10.18 3.50 4.85
CA ARG A 267 10.69 4.09 6.09
C ARG A 267 11.99 4.84 5.86
N VAL A 268 12.06 6.02 6.47
CA VAL A 268 13.26 6.87 6.50
C VAL A 268 13.59 7.28 7.93
N GLU A 269 14.88 7.50 8.18
CA GLU A 269 15.40 8.13 9.38
C GLU A 269 16.07 9.45 9.00
N VAL A 270 16.17 10.34 9.97
CA VAL A 270 16.87 11.61 9.82
C VAL A 270 18.22 11.49 10.48
N LEU A 271 19.27 11.80 9.71
CA LEU A 271 20.64 11.85 10.18
C LEU A 271 20.79 12.91 11.28
N LEU A 272 21.05 12.45 12.51
CA LEU A 272 21.16 13.30 13.70
C LEU A 272 22.48 14.08 13.75
N ASP A 273 23.54 13.52 13.16
CA ASP A 273 24.84 14.18 12.98
C ASP A 273 25.17 14.30 11.49
N PRO A 274 24.87 15.46 10.86
CA PRO A 274 25.15 15.71 9.45
C PRO A 274 26.64 15.61 9.08
N THR A 275 27.54 15.74 10.07
CA THR A 275 28.98 15.69 9.86
C THR A 275 29.52 14.26 9.84
N SER A 276 28.69 13.28 10.22
CA SER A 276 29.05 11.87 10.26
C SER A 276 29.36 11.33 8.85
N LYS A 277 30.65 11.10 8.58
CA LYS A 277 31.11 10.44 7.35
C LYS A 277 30.75 8.95 7.28
N LYS A 278 30.15 8.38 8.34
CA LYS A 278 29.89 6.94 8.46
C LYS A 278 28.92 6.41 7.40
N PHE A 279 28.06 7.27 6.85
CA PHE A 279 26.97 6.89 5.95
C PHE A 279 27.27 7.16 4.46
N HIS A 280 28.56 7.32 4.07
CA HIS A 280 28.97 7.79 2.73
C HIS A 280 29.99 6.93 1.96
N THR A 281 30.13 5.63 2.25
CA THR A 281 31.37 4.93 1.86
C THR A 281 31.27 3.90 0.74
N LYS A 282 30.06 3.52 0.27
CA LYS A 282 29.96 2.57 -0.86
C LYS A 282 29.56 3.28 -2.15
N PRO A 283 30.36 3.14 -3.23
CA PRO A 283 29.95 3.57 -4.55
C PRO A 283 28.64 2.88 -4.92
N THR A 284 27.67 3.64 -5.43
CA THR A 284 26.42 3.08 -5.88
C THR A 284 26.63 2.35 -7.20
N GLN A 285 26.12 1.13 -7.32
CA GLN A 285 26.28 0.33 -8.54
C GLN A 285 25.49 0.90 -9.73
N VAL A 286 24.36 1.57 -9.44
CA VAL A 286 23.57 2.33 -10.41
C VAL A 286 23.96 3.81 -10.31
N PRO A 287 24.26 4.50 -11.43
CA PRO A 287 24.51 5.94 -11.43
C PRO A 287 23.34 6.73 -10.85
N ILE A 288 23.64 7.82 -10.15
CA ILE A 288 22.63 8.73 -9.59
C ILE A 288 22.38 9.84 -10.62
N ASP A 289 21.16 9.91 -11.15
CA ASP A 289 20.73 10.98 -12.07
C ASP A 289 19.55 11.75 -11.47
N LEU A 290 19.82 12.94 -10.92
CA LEU A 290 18.79 13.82 -10.36
C LEU A 290 18.18 14.78 -11.39
N VAL A 291 18.52 14.62 -12.68
CA VAL A 291 17.97 15.43 -13.76
C VAL A 291 16.73 14.76 -14.32
N PHE A 292 15.57 15.31 -14.01
CA PHE A 292 14.27 14.86 -14.56
C PHE A 292 13.92 15.65 -15.81
N ASP A 293 13.15 15.06 -16.72
CA ASP A 293 12.80 15.69 -18.00
C ASP A 293 11.83 16.86 -17.76
N GLU A 294 12.01 17.99 -18.45
CA GLU A 294 11.33 19.28 -18.20
C GLU A 294 9.79 19.19 -18.11
N LYS A 295 9.18 18.21 -18.77
CA LYS A 295 7.72 17.99 -18.70
C LYS A 295 7.21 17.53 -17.33
N THR A 296 8.11 17.08 -16.44
CA THR A 296 7.73 16.43 -15.17
C THR A 296 7.90 17.31 -13.95
N THR A 297 8.52 18.50 -14.08
CA THR A 297 8.82 19.37 -12.93
C THR A 297 8.21 20.75 -13.11
N THR A 298 7.43 21.20 -12.14
CA THR A 298 6.89 22.57 -12.09
C THR A 298 7.95 23.63 -11.72
N THR A 299 9.15 23.21 -11.33
CA THR A 299 10.22 24.11 -10.87
C THR A 299 11.32 24.24 -11.92
N ASN A 300 11.74 25.48 -12.24
CA ASN A 300 12.79 25.83 -13.22
C ASN A 300 14.22 25.35 -12.82
N LYS A 301 14.37 24.34 -11.97
CA LYS A 301 15.65 23.76 -11.57
C LYS A 301 15.72 22.32 -12.07
N ASN A 302 16.64 22.07 -13.00
CA ASN A 302 16.89 20.74 -13.56
C ASN A 302 17.39 19.70 -12.55
N ILE A 303 17.63 20.04 -11.28
CA ILE A 303 18.04 19.10 -10.23
C ILE A 303 16.91 19.00 -9.22
N THR A 304 16.22 17.87 -9.19
CA THR A 304 15.19 17.61 -8.19
C THR A 304 15.82 16.95 -6.97
N LYS A 305 15.51 17.50 -5.79
CA LYS A 305 15.75 16.85 -4.50
C LYS A 305 14.41 16.53 -3.86
N ILE A 306 14.40 15.52 -3.00
CA ILE A 306 13.22 15.24 -2.18
C ILE A 306 12.88 16.44 -1.29
N ASP A 307 11.60 16.69 -1.11
CA ASP A 307 11.10 17.65 -0.14
C ASP A 307 10.84 16.95 1.20
N PRO A 308 11.63 17.21 2.25
CA PRO A 308 11.43 16.57 3.55
C PRO A 308 10.22 17.10 4.33
N ARG A 309 9.58 18.20 3.89
CA ARG A 309 8.47 18.82 4.63
C ARG A 309 7.32 17.85 4.91
N PRO A 310 6.79 17.09 3.94
CA PRO A 310 5.60 16.27 4.20
C PRO A 310 5.89 15.02 5.02
N CYS A 311 7.12 14.49 4.94
CA CYS A 311 7.51 13.26 5.62
C CYS A 311 8.05 13.48 7.03
N CYS A 312 8.87 14.52 7.20
CA CYS A 312 9.94 14.49 8.18
C CYS A 312 10.06 15.78 9.00
N HIS A 313 9.35 16.84 8.62
CA HIS A 313 9.28 18.05 9.44
C HIS A 313 8.28 17.84 10.57
N VAL A 314 8.60 18.38 11.73
CA VAL A 314 7.73 18.34 12.91
C VAL A 314 7.65 19.74 13.51
N ALA A 315 6.54 20.04 14.19
CA ALA A 315 6.42 21.30 14.90
C ALA A 315 7.52 21.46 15.96
N LYS A 316 7.94 22.70 16.20
CA LYS A 316 9.01 23.05 17.15
C LYS A 316 8.77 22.47 18.54
N GLU A 317 7.52 22.53 19.02
CA GLU A 317 7.09 22.03 20.33
C GLU A 317 7.21 20.50 20.44
N ARG A 318 7.23 19.81 19.30
CA ARG A 318 7.36 18.36 19.20
C ARG A 318 8.77 17.92 18.80
N SER A 319 9.65 18.86 18.48
CA SER A 319 11.05 18.57 18.14
C SER A 319 11.86 18.15 19.37
N SER A 320 12.97 17.45 19.14
CA SER A 320 13.94 17.09 20.17
C SER A 320 15.32 16.85 19.54
N PRO A 321 16.40 16.70 20.33
CA PRO A 321 17.70 16.29 19.78
C PRO A 321 17.69 14.97 19.01
N LYS A 322 16.70 14.09 19.27
CA LYS A 322 16.51 12.83 18.55
C LYS A 322 15.52 12.95 17.38
N ARG A 323 14.82 14.08 17.26
CA ARG A 323 13.78 14.36 16.25
C ARG A 323 13.87 15.83 15.84
N PRO A 324 14.77 16.18 14.92
CA PRO A 324 14.98 17.57 14.53
C PRO A 324 13.73 18.14 13.83
N GLU A 325 13.52 19.44 14.02
CA GLU A 325 12.33 20.16 13.52
C GLU A 325 12.24 20.17 11.99
N ASN A 326 13.32 20.60 11.32
CA ASN A 326 13.33 20.88 9.88
C ASN A 326 14.54 20.22 9.21
N PRO A 327 14.60 18.88 9.11
CA PRO A 327 15.68 18.22 8.40
C PRO A 327 15.77 18.64 6.94
N SER A 328 17.00 18.72 6.44
CA SER A 328 17.30 18.95 5.03
C SER A 328 17.22 17.65 4.22
N SER A 329 17.05 17.76 2.91
CA SER A 329 16.89 16.61 1.99
C SER A 329 18.04 15.61 2.05
N ASP A 330 19.27 16.04 2.34
CA ASP A 330 20.48 15.22 2.41
C ASP A 330 20.66 14.53 3.77
N GLN A 331 19.84 14.87 4.76
CA GLN A 331 19.78 14.18 6.05
C GLN A 331 18.80 13.00 6.05
N VAL A 332 17.97 12.83 5.02
CA VAL A 332 16.96 11.76 4.98
C VAL A 332 17.58 10.47 4.42
N MET A 333 17.57 9.41 5.24
CA MET A 333 18.26 8.15 5.00
C MET A 333 17.31 6.95 5.06
N LEU A 334 17.55 5.95 4.22
CA LEU A 334 16.88 4.64 4.21
C LEU A 334 17.86 3.59 4.71
N TRP A 335 17.39 2.47 5.29
CA TRP A 335 18.28 1.38 5.77
C TRP A 335 17.90 -0.05 5.33
N GLU A 336 16.73 -0.23 4.72
CA GLU A 336 16.23 -1.57 4.29
C GLU A 336 16.05 -1.68 2.79
N THR A 337 16.33 -0.61 2.05
CA THR A 337 15.95 -0.51 0.65
C THR A 337 17.05 0.09 -0.17
N GLU A 338 17.40 -0.66 -1.19
CA GLU A 338 18.35 -0.30 -2.22
C GLU A 338 17.61 -0.39 -3.56
N VAL A 339 18.22 0.15 -4.62
CA VAL A 339 17.68 0.01 -5.98
C VAL A 339 17.68 -1.45 -6.48
N MET A 340 18.54 -2.33 -5.93
CA MET A 340 18.70 -3.72 -6.36
C MET A 340 17.40 -4.55 -6.40
N PRO A 341 16.55 -4.57 -5.35
CA PRO A 341 15.27 -5.27 -5.39
C PRO A 341 14.17 -4.57 -6.21
N LEU A 342 14.33 -3.28 -6.52
CA LEU A 342 13.29 -2.45 -7.15
C LEU A 342 13.30 -2.57 -8.67
N GLY A 343 12.15 -2.33 -9.28
CA GLY A 343 12.05 -2.09 -10.73
C GLY A 343 11.17 -0.88 -11.00
N VAL A 344 11.08 -0.48 -12.26
CA VAL A 344 10.24 0.64 -12.69
C VAL A 344 9.23 0.18 -13.74
N ARG A 345 8.05 0.78 -13.74
CA ARG A 345 6.99 0.49 -14.71
C ARG A 345 6.37 1.78 -15.21
N LYS A 346 6.12 1.84 -16.52
CA LYS A 346 5.29 2.88 -17.13
C LYS A 346 3.82 2.46 -17.05
N MET A 347 3.06 3.16 -16.24
CA MET A 347 1.63 2.98 -16.04
C MET A 347 0.83 3.58 -17.20
N PRO A 348 -0.35 3.03 -17.54
CA PRO A 348 -1.27 3.59 -18.52
C PRO A 348 -2.08 4.76 -17.92
N SER A 349 -1.40 5.70 -17.27
CA SER A 349 -1.99 6.82 -16.55
C SER A 349 -1.00 7.98 -16.51
N ASP A 350 -1.51 9.21 -16.65
CA ASP A 350 -0.70 10.42 -16.48
C ASP A 350 -0.51 10.78 -14.99
N VAL A 351 -1.41 10.32 -14.11
CA VAL A 351 -1.30 10.54 -12.67
C VAL A 351 -0.21 9.68 -12.06
N LEU A 352 -0.16 8.39 -12.44
CA LEU A 352 0.87 7.47 -11.96
C LEU A 352 2.14 7.50 -12.81
N ASP A 353 2.02 7.81 -14.11
CA ASP A 353 3.09 7.85 -15.11
C ASP A 353 4.14 6.74 -14.92
N TRP A 354 5.29 7.06 -14.34
CA TRP A 354 6.31 6.10 -13.98
C TRP A 354 6.23 5.79 -12.49
N VAL A 355 6.20 4.51 -12.15
CA VAL A 355 6.23 4.05 -10.76
C VAL A 355 7.43 3.14 -10.50
N ALA A 356 8.01 3.26 -9.31
CA ALA A 356 8.87 2.22 -8.76
C ALA A 356 8.00 1.12 -8.15
N LEU A 357 8.42 -0.12 -8.38
CA LEU A 357 7.77 -1.33 -7.91
C LEU A 357 8.67 -2.02 -6.90
N LEU A 358 8.16 -2.17 -5.68
CA LEU A 358 8.70 -3.12 -4.73
C LEU A 358 7.96 -4.43 -4.93
N ARG A 359 8.67 -5.38 -5.55
CA ARG A 359 8.08 -6.63 -6.03
C ARG A 359 7.52 -7.44 -4.87
N GLY A 360 6.29 -7.92 -5.05
CA GLY A 360 5.76 -9.03 -4.27
C GLY A 360 6.56 -10.32 -4.53
N PRO A 361 6.29 -11.41 -3.79
CA PRO A 361 6.93 -12.70 -4.02
C PRO A 361 6.71 -13.20 -5.45
N THR A 362 7.71 -13.92 -5.94
CA THR A 362 7.64 -14.59 -7.23
C THR A 362 6.61 -15.72 -7.27
N TYR A 363 5.95 -15.82 -8.43
CA TYR A 363 5.12 -16.91 -8.97
C TYR A 363 5.24 -18.26 -8.24
N ASP A 364 4.12 -18.85 -7.83
CA ASP A 364 3.92 -20.30 -7.91
C ASP A 364 3.00 -20.64 -9.08
N LYS A 365 2.94 -21.94 -9.38
CA LYS A 365 2.00 -22.53 -10.33
C LYS A 365 0.52 -22.22 -10.02
N GLU A 366 0.20 -21.74 -8.81
CA GLU A 366 -1.16 -21.41 -8.37
C GLU A 366 -1.50 -19.93 -8.65
N THR A 367 -0.50 -19.07 -8.80
CA THR A 367 -0.69 -17.66 -9.11
C THR A 367 -1.11 -17.51 -10.56
N LYS A 368 -2.32 -17.00 -10.81
CA LYS A 368 -2.80 -16.73 -12.17
C LYS A 368 -1.86 -15.73 -12.86
N LEU A 369 -1.41 -16.04 -14.08
CA LEU A 369 -0.50 -15.20 -14.86
C LEU A 369 -1.01 -13.77 -15.03
N ASN A 370 -2.32 -13.62 -15.19
CA ASN A 370 -3.01 -12.34 -15.28
C ASN A 370 -3.02 -11.52 -13.98
N THR A 371 -2.28 -11.91 -12.94
CA THR A 371 -2.05 -11.13 -11.72
C THR A 371 -0.60 -10.69 -11.55
N MET A 372 0.31 -11.13 -12.43
CA MET A 372 1.72 -10.78 -12.34
C MET A 372 1.97 -9.40 -12.96
N VAL A 373 2.44 -8.44 -12.17
CA VAL A 373 2.90 -7.15 -12.67
C VAL A 373 4.37 -7.24 -13.07
N GLY A 374 4.66 -6.99 -14.35
CA GLY A 374 6.02 -6.91 -14.89
C GLY A 374 6.64 -5.53 -14.70
N ASP A 375 7.97 -5.48 -14.69
CA ASP A 375 8.76 -4.28 -14.43
C ASP A 375 10.13 -4.30 -15.12
N TYR A 376 10.74 -3.12 -15.26
CA TYR A 376 12.08 -2.95 -15.78
C TYR A 376 13.07 -2.90 -14.62
N TRP A 377 14.04 -3.81 -14.62
CA TRP A 377 14.98 -3.99 -13.51
C TRP A 377 16.40 -3.65 -13.91
N ALA A 378 17.08 -2.84 -13.11
CA ALA A 378 18.44 -2.33 -13.39
C ALA A 378 19.47 -3.44 -13.69
N GLY A 379 19.25 -4.68 -13.25
CA GLY A 379 20.14 -5.79 -13.58
C GLY A 379 20.16 -6.17 -15.06
N VAL A 380 19.14 -5.80 -15.86
CA VAL A 380 19.18 -6.03 -17.32
C VAL A 380 20.20 -5.12 -18.03
N ASP A 381 20.59 -4.02 -17.38
CA ASP A 381 21.63 -3.09 -17.85
C ASP A 381 23.03 -3.50 -17.40
N GLY A 382 23.16 -4.61 -16.64
CA GLY A 382 24.44 -5.13 -16.18
C GLY A 382 24.98 -4.47 -14.90
N TYR A 383 24.23 -3.59 -14.23
CA TYR A 383 24.70 -2.90 -13.02
C TYR A 383 25.05 -3.83 -11.83
N PHE A 384 24.63 -5.11 -11.86
CA PHE A 384 24.78 -6.03 -10.73
C PHE A 384 25.64 -7.26 -11.02
N ASP A 385 26.60 -7.21 -11.95
CA ASP A 385 27.60 -8.26 -12.18
C ASP A 385 27.03 -9.69 -12.26
N LYS A 386 25.96 -9.88 -13.06
CA LYS A 386 25.22 -11.15 -13.22
C LYS A 386 24.51 -11.68 -11.95
N LYS A 387 24.47 -10.92 -10.85
CA LYS A 387 23.65 -11.28 -9.69
C LYS A 387 22.20 -11.42 -10.11
N ARG A 388 21.50 -12.42 -9.56
CA ARG A 388 20.06 -12.56 -9.74
C ARG A 388 19.34 -11.49 -8.93
N ARG A 389 18.24 -10.96 -9.48
CA ARG A 389 17.35 -10.10 -8.70
C ARG A 389 16.90 -10.81 -7.42
N PRO A 390 16.98 -10.16 -6.26
CA PRO A 390 16.47 -10.73 -5.02
C PRO A 390 14.99 -11.11 -5.14
N GLY A 391 14.58 -12.20 -4.51
CA GLY A 391 13.17 -12.57 -4.43
C GLY A 391 12.39 -11.55 -3.60
N GLY A 392 11.09 -11.40 -3.86
CA GLY A 392 10.21 -10.50 -3.08
C GLY A 392 10.02 -10.91 -1.62
N ASN A 393 10.63 -12.01 -1.16
CA ASN A 393 10.68 -12.46 0.23
C ASN A 393 12.05 -12.20 0.91
N ALA A 394 12.99 -11.52 0.23
CA ALA A 394 14.29 -11.16 0.79
C ALA A 394 14.13 -10.08 1.89
N ARG A 395 13.84 -10.50 3.12
CA ARG A 395 13.51 -9.62 4.26
C ARG A 395 14.51 -8.49 4.51
N ASN A 396 15.80 -8.70 4.20
CA ASN A 396 16.83 -7.67 4.35
C ASN A 396 16.77 -6.56 3.30
N LEU A 397 15.94 -6.72 2.25
CA LEU A 397 15.78 -5.84 1.10
C LEU A 397 14.32 -5.41 0.87
N ILE A 398 13.36 -5.97 1.60
CA ILE A 398 11.97 -5.53 1.58
C ILE A 398 11.87 -4.36 2.54
N ASN A 399 11.60 -3.16 2.01
CA ASN A 399 11.30 -2.01 2.86
C ASN A 399 10.10 -2.35 3.74
N ASN A 400 10.25 -2.45 5.04
CA ASN A 400 9.08 -2.59 5.88
C ASN A 400 8.49 -1.21 6.14
N MET A 401 7.16 -1.06 6.19
CA MET A 401 6.49 0.24 6.34
C MET A 401 6.27 0.68 7.80
N GLY A 402 6.43 -0.21 8.77
CA GLY A 402 6.06 0.00 10.18
C GLY A 402 4.53 0.19 10.36
N GLY A 403 3.74 -0.27 9.39
CA GLY A 403 2.30 -0.12 9.35
C GLY A 403 1.75 -0.33 7.94
N TRP A 404 0.53 0.14 7.72
CA TRP A 404 -0.15 0.13 6.44
C TRP A 404 -1.32 1.12 6.47
N MET A 405 -1.73 1.54 5.28
CA MET A 405 -2.90 2.36 5.06
C MET A 405 -3.79 1.65 4.04
N ALA A 406 -5.10 1.84 4.13
CA ALA A 406 -6.02 1.36 3.11
C ALA A 406 -7.34 2.13 3.14
N THR A 407 -7.99 2.22 1.98
CA THR A 407 -9.39 2.61 1.91
C THR A 407 -10.29 1.44 2.34
N ARG A 408 -11.51 1.73 2.80
CA ARG A 408 -12.53 0.70 3.10
C ARG A 408 -12.73 -0.26 1.93
N GLN A 409 -12.75 0.26 0.70
CA GLN A 409 -12.91 -0.56 -0.50
C GLN A 409 -11.72 -1.50 -0.74
N GLN A 410 -10.48 -1.02 -0.55
CA GLN A 410 -9.30 -1.88 -0.65
C GLN A 410 -9.35 -2.99 0.39
N ILE A 411 -9.69 -2.69 1.64
CA ILE A 411 -9.81 -3.70 2.70
C ILE A 411 -10.87 -4.74 2.35
N TRP A 412 -12.03 -4.32 1.81
CA TRP A 412 -13.05 -5.24 1.35
C TRP A 412 -12.49 -6.21 0.30
N GLN A 413 -11.89 -5.67 -0.76
CA GLN A 413 -11.30 -6.46 -1.84
C GLN A 413 -10.17 -7.37 -1.36
N TRP A 414 -9.33 -6.87 -0.46
CA TRP A 414 -8.28 -7.64 0.21
C TRP A 414 -8.87 -8.82 0.95
N HIS A 415 -9.94 -8.59 1.72
CA HIS A 415 -10.58 -9.62 2.50
C HIS A 415 -11.34 -10.65 1.66
N THR A 416 -12.04 -10.24 0.60
CA THR A 416 -12.93 -11.13 -0.15
C THR A 416 -12.27 -11.80 -1.35
N GLU A 417 -11.27 -11.18 -1.97
CA GLU A 417 -10.77 -11.61 -3.29
C GLU A 417 -9.25 -11.88 -3.35
N ILE A 418 -8.45 -11.15 -2.57
CA ILE A 418 -7.01 -11.08 -2.78
C ILE A 418 -6.22 -11.88 -1.74
N CYS A 419 -6.54 -11.72 -0.45
CA CYS A 419 -5.80 -12.34 0.65
C CYS A 419 -6.36 -13.73 0.96
N PRO A 420 -5.56 -14.80 0.87
CA PRO A 420 -5.98 -16.13 1.29
C PRO A 420 -6.39 -16.13 2.78
N GLY A 421 -7.55 -16.71 3.09
CA GLY A 421 -8.12 -16.70 4.45
C GLY A 421 -8.66 -15.35 4.92
N GLY A 422 -8.68 -14.34 4.05
CA GLY A 422 -9.14 -12.99 4.37
C GLY A 422 -8.08 -12.11 5.03
N PHE A 423 -8.34 -10.80 5.00
CA PHE A 423 -7.48 -9.76 5.57
C PHE A 423 -7.88 -9.38 7.01
N LEU A 424 -9.18 -9.39 7.31
CA LEU A 424 -9.75 -9.17 8.63
C LEU A 424 -10.02 -10.51 9.33
N PRO A 425 -9.99 -10.56 10.68
CA PRO A 425 -10.29 -11.75 11.46
C PRO A 425 -11.78 -12.18 11.34
N PRO A 426 -12.13 -13.43 11.69
CA PRO A 426 -11.29 -14.45 12.33
C PRO A 426 -10.21 -15.05 11.41
N TYR A 427 -9.06 -15.41 11.98
CA TYR A 427 -7.96 -16.03 11.24
C TYR A 427 -8.01 -17.54 11.38
N GLU A 428 -8.62 -18.21 10.41
CA GLU A 428 -8.93 -19.63 10.52
C GLU A 428 -8.02 -20.52 9.67
N ALA A 429 -7.90 -21.77 10.10
CA ALA A 429 -7.24 -22.83 9.35
C ALA A 429 -8.02 -23.15 8.06
N PRO A 430 -7.36 -23.61 6.98
CA PRO A 430 -5.94 -23.93 6.89
C PRO A 430 -5.03 -22.72 6.57
N HIS A 431 -5.62 -21.56 6.27
CA HIS A 431 -4.86 -20.40 5.81
C HIS A 431 -4.10 -19.71 6.92
N TYR A 432 -4.65 -19.61 8.11
CA TYR A 432 -3.96 -19.12 9.29
C TYR A 432 -3.98 -20.18 10.38
N ARG A 433 -2.81 -20.50 10.93
CA ARG A 433 -2.71 -21.41 12.07
C ARG A 433 -2.64 -20.60 13.36
N PHE A 434 -3.21 -21.16 14.44
CA PHE A 434 -3.18 -20.54 15.77
C PHE A 434 -3.66 -19.08 15.75
N ASP A 435 -4.77 -18.78 15.06
CA ASP A 435 -5.31 -17.42 14.90
C ASP A 435 -4.29 -16.42 14.28
N GLY A 436 -3.44 -16.91 13.37
CA GLY A 436 -2.40 -16.12 12.72
C GLY A 436 -1.21 -15.77 13.63
N LEU A 437 -1.07 -16.46 14.78
CA LEU A 437 0.04 -16.31 15.72
C LEU A 437 1.21 -17.25 15.43
N ASP A 438 1.12 -18.05 14.36
CA ASP A 438 2.19 -18.95 13.93
C ASP A 438 3.41 -18.21 13.37
N LEU A 439 3.20 -17.00 12.87
CA LEU A 439 4.24 -16.14 12.31
C LEU A 439 4.81 -15.21 13.39
N ARG A 440 6.04 -15.50 13.83
CA ARG A 440 6.74 -14.83 14.93
C ARG A 440 7.56 -13.63 14.47
N ASP A 441 6.92 -12.71 13.77
CA ASP A 441 7.61 -11.54 13.25
C ASP A 441 6.73 -10.30 13.41
N VAL A 442 7.23 -9.30 14.15
CA VAL A 442 6.57 -7.99 14.29
C VAL A 442 6.28 -7.43 12.90
N GLU A 443 7.27 -7.56 12.03
CA GLU A 443 7.26 -7.06 10.67
C GLU A 443 6.20 -7.75 9.79
N TRP A 444 5.71 -8.93 10.20
CA TRP A 444 4.59 -9.58 9.55
C TRP A 444 3.31 -8.75 9.62
N TRP A 445 2.90 -8.43 10.85
CA TRP A 445 1.63 -7.78 11.13
C TRP A 445 1.72 -6.26 11.10
N SER A 446 2.73 -5.68 11.76
CA SER A 446 2.94 -4.24 11.74
C SER A 446 3.53 -3.82 10.40
N GLY A 447 4.59 -4.50 9.98
CA GLY A 447 5.41 -4.07 8.87
C GLY A 447 4.84 -4.20 7.46
N GLY A 448 3.61 -4.73 7.36
CA GLY A 448 2.94 -4.98 6.10
C GLY A 448 3.54 -6.12 5.30
N LEU A 449 4.42 -6.96 5.86
CA LEU A 449 4.91 -8.14 5.14
C LEU A 449 3.78 -9.13 4.83
N HIS A 450 2.74 -9.19 5.67
CA HIS A 450 1.50 -9.92 5.35
C HIS A 450 0.84 -9.43 4.05
N LEU A 451 0.97 -8.16 3.70
CA LEU A 451 0.40 -7.62 2.46
C LEU A 451 1.23 -8.04 1.25
N VAL A 452 2.57 -8.04 1.37
CA VAL A 452 3.46 -8.07 0.19
C VAL A 452 4.29 -9.35 0.06
N THR A 453 4.13 -10.33 0.94
CA THR A 453 4.85 -11.61 0.87
C THR A 453 3.94 -12.76 0.44
N LYS A 454 4.47 -13.99 0.43
CA LYS A 454 3.84 -15.15 -0.22
C LYS A 454 3.00 -16.00 0.72
N ARG A 455 3.62 -16.40 1.83
CA ARG A 455 3.14 -17.51 2.63
C ARG A 455 2.11 -16.98 3.61
N HIS A 456 0.82 -17.32 3.40
CA HIS A 456 -0.30 -16.82 4.22
C HIS A 456 -0.49 -15.29 4.10
N ALA A 457 -0.25 -14.73 2.91
CA ALA A 457 -0.18 -13.30 2.67
C ALA A 457 -0.93 -12.88 1.38
N CYS A 458 -1.16 -11.58 1.23
CA CYS A 458 -1.98 -11.00 0.16
C CYS A 458 -1.26 -10.86 -1.19
N ASN A 459 0.06 -11.08 -1.25
CA ASN A 459 0.87 -10.95 -2.47
C ASN A 459 0.62 -9.65 -3.26
N LEU A 460 0.46 -8.54 -2.54
CA LEU A 460 0.35 -7.20 -3.14
C LEU A 460 1.73 -6.69 -3.56
N GLN A 461 1.72 -5.79 -4.53
CA GLN A 461 2.86 -5.06 -5.03
C GLN A 461 2.71 -3.60 -4.67
N ARG A 462 3.73 -3.06 -4.01
CA ARG A 462 3.76 -1.65 -3.63
C ARG A 462 4.29 -0.81 -4.76
N ILE A 463 3.61 0.29 -5.02
CA ILE A 463 4.01 1.28 -6.03
C ILE A 463 4.37 2.60 -5.38
N MET A 464 5.36 3.28 -5.97
CA MET A 464 5.76 4.62 -5.60
C MET A 464 5.86 5.47 -6.85
N SER A 465 5.18 6.61 -6.87
CA SER A 465 5.29 7.61 -7.94
C SER A 465 6.75 8.02 -8.09
N LEU A 466 7.28 7.95 -9.31
CA LEU A 466 8.59 8.52 -9.66
C LEU A 466 8.47 9.97 -10.13
N ASN A 467 7.28 10.56 -10.03
CA ASN A 467 7.13 11.99 -10.19
C ASN A 467 7.97 12.68 -9.09
N PRO A 468 8.97 13.50 -9.45
CA PRO A 468 9.80 14.22 -8.49
C PRO A 468 9.00 15.05 -7.47
N ASP A 469 7.87 15.60 -7.90
CA ASP A 469 7.00 16.45 -7.08
C ASP A 469 6.10 15.61 -6.14
N GLU A 470 6.11 14.28 -6.24
CA GLU A 470 5.27 13.39 -5.42
C GLU A 470 6.04 12.31 -4.65
N PHE A 471 7.28 12.00 -5.06
CA PHE A 471 8.05 10.88 -4.48
C PHE A 471 8.19 10.98 -2.95
N HIS A 472 8.31 12.21 -2.43
CA HIS A 472 8.49 12.45 -1.01
C HIS A 472 7.25 12.08 -0.15
N PHE A 473 6.05 12.02 -0.75
CA PHE A 473 4.84 11.53 -0.06
C PHE A 473 4.85 10.00 0.17
N HIS A 474 5.83 9.28 -0.39
CA HIS A 474 6.05 7.86 -0.12
C HIS A 474 7.02 7.62 1.05
N LEU A 475 7.60 8.66 1.65
CA LEU A 475 8.57 8.53 2.74
C LEU A 475 7.88 8.67 4.09
N LEU A 476 8.08 7.71 4.99
CA LEU A 476 7.57 7.75 6.36
C LEU A 476 8.70 7.90 7.36
N TYR A 477 8.64 8.93 8.19
CA TYR A 477 9.68 9.18 9.17
C TYR A 477 9.54 8.26 10.39
N HIS A 478 10.49 7.36 10.54
CA HIS A 478 10.71 6.56 11.74
C HIS A 478 11.43 7.41 12.78
N THR A 479 10.66 8.07 13.64
CA THR A 479 11.13 9.18 14.48
C THR A 479 12.06 8.75 15.61
N ALA A 480 12.10 7.46 15.94
CA ALA A 480 13.00 6.93 16.96
C ALA A 480 14.48 7.09 16.58
N ASN A 481 14.81 7.20 15.28
CA ASN A 481 16.17 7.36 14.76
C ASN A 481 17.20 6.35 15.32
N ASN A 482 16.73 5.18 15.75
CA ASN A 482 17.54 4.21 16.47
C ASN A 482 18.26 3.23 15.52
N LYS A 483 17.87 3.16 14.25
CA LYS A 483 18.48 2.27 13.27
C LYS A 483 19.89 2.70 12.92
N GLN A 484 20.16 4.01 12.93
CA GLN A 484 21.51 4.58 12.76
C GLN A 484 22.56 4.00 13.73
N SER A 485 22.14 3.56 14.92
CA SER A 485 23.02 2.96 15.94
C SER A 485 23.01 1.43 15.96
N SER A 486 21.95 0.80 15.43
CA SER A 486 21.70 -0.64 15.57
C SER A 486 21.94 -1.43 14.28
N ILE A 487 22.07 -0.75 13.15
CA ILE A 487 22.30 -1.36 11.84
C ILE A 487 23.66 -0.92 11.29
N LYS A 488 24.29 -1.82 10.54
CA LYS A 488 25.55 -1.53 9.85
C LYS A 488 25.38 -0.34 8.91
N THR A 489 26.33 0.59 8.95
CA THR A 489 26.26 1.87 8.23
C THR A 489 26.24 1.70 6.72
N ASP A 490 26.74 0.57 6.21
CA ASP A 490 26.78 0.23 4.79
C ASP A 490 25.44 -0.19 4.19
N ARG A 491 24.39 -0.29 5.02
CA ARG A 491 23.01 -0.51 4.58
C ARG A 491 22.24 0.78 4.38
N PHE A 492 22.83 1.92 4.72
CA PHE A 492 22.15 3.20 4.59
C PHE A 492 22.32 3.80 3.19
N THR A 493 21.22 4.32 2.64
CA THR A 493 21.19 5.04 1.35
C THR A 493 20.46 6.36 1.54
N ARG A 494 20.97 7.47 1.01
CA ARG A 494 20.23 8.75 1.03
C ARG A 494 18.97 8.63 0.17
N ALA A 495 17.88 9.26 0.59
CA ALA A 495 16.64 9.24 -0.20
C ALA A 495 16.82 9.87 -1.59
N ASN A 496 17.60 10.95 -1.70
CA ASN A 496 17.99 11.53 -2.99
C ASN A 496 18.77 10.54 -3.87
N ASP A 497 19.70 9.78 -3.29
CA ASP A 497 20.50 8.82 -4.06
C ASP A 497 19.61 7.71 -4.63
N LEU A 498 18.65 7.20 -3.83
CA LEU A 498 17.67 6.22 -4.33
C LEU A 498 16.80 6.82 -5.44
N LEU A 499 16.28 8.04 -5.27
CA LEU A 499 15.46 8.71 -6.29
C LEU A 499 16.24 8.87 -7.61
N GLY A 500 17.50 9.32 -7.54
CA GLY A 500 18.34 9.49 -8.72
C GLY A 500 18.73 8.15 -9.37
N GLN A 501 18.96 7.10 -8.59
CA GLN A 501 19.14 5.74 -9.12
C GLN A 501 17.89 5.25 -9.86
N LEU A 502 16.70 5.45 -9.28
CA LEU A 502 15.44 5.06 -9.89
C LEU A 502 15.17 5.84 -11.19
N ASN A 503 15.55 7.12 -11.26
CA ASN A 503 15.46 7.90 -12.49
C ASN A 503 16.42 7.40 -13.58
N THR A 504 17.64 6.99 -13.22
CA THR A 504 18.54 6.30 -14.17
C THR A 504 17.88 5.05 -14.75
N VAL A 505 17.28 4.22 -13.90
CA VAL A 505 16.56 3.00 -14.34
C VAL A 505 15.36 3.35 -15.22
N ARG A 506 14.60 4.41 -14.87
CA ARG A 506 13.49 4.94 -15.68
C ARG A 506 13.95 5.34 -17.08
N LYS A 507 15.04 6.11 -17.19
CA LYS A 507 15.59 6.55 -18.49
C LYS A 507 16.07 5.37 -19.34
N ASN A 508 16.68 4.35 -18.72
CA ASN A 508 17.06 3.13 -19.44
C ASN A 508 15.83 2.36 -19.93
N ALA A 509 14.79 2.24 -19.09
CA ALA A 509 13.51 1.64 -19.47
C ALA A 509 12.86 2.37 -20.65
N GLN A 510 12.87 3.71 -20.63
CA GLN A 510 12.34 4.53 -21.72
C GLN A 510 13.09 4.29 -23.04
N LYS A 511 14.44 4.29 -23.02
CA LYS A 511 15.26 3.95 -24.19
C LYS A 511 14.95 2.56 -24.72
N ALA A 512 14.69 1.59 -23.84
CA ALA A 512 14.29 0.24 -24.24
C ALA A 512 12.92 0.22 -24.95
N LEU A 513 11.95 1.03 -24.49
CA LEU A 513 10.65 1.17 -25.17
C LEU A 513 10.78 1.85 -26.55
N GLU A 514 11.62 2.88 -26.67
CA GLU A 514 11.87 3.55 -27.95
C GLU A 514 12.49 2.59 -28.97
N LYS A 515 13.46 1.77 -28.55
CA LYS A 515 14.03 0.71 -29.39
C LYS A 515 13.02 -0.35 -29.80
N GLN A 516 12.06 -0.70 -28.92
CA GLN A 516 11.00 -1.64 -29.26
C GLN A 516 10.04 -1.06 -30.30
N LYS A 517 9.75 0.24 -30.27
CA LYS A 517 8.88 0.91 -31.27
C LYS A 517 9.51 1.05 -32.65
N GLN A 518 10.85 1.04 -32.74
CA GLN A 518 11.59 1.13 -34.00
C GLN A 518 11.72 -0.22 -34.72
N ARG A 519 11.46 -1.32 -34.01
CA ARG A 519 11.42 -2.69 -34.56
C ARG A 519 10.01 -3.02 -34.99
#